data_AF-A0A117KZ04-F1
#
_entry.id   AF-A0A117KZ04-F1
#
_cell.length_a   1.000
_cell.length_b   1.000
_cell.length_c   1.000
_cell.angle_alpha   90.00
_cell.angle_beta   90.00
_cell.angle_gamma   90.00
#
_symmetry.space_group_name_H-M   'P 1'
#
loop_
_entity.id
_entity.type
_entity.pdbx_description
1 polymer ?
#
loop_
_entity_poly.entity_id
_entity_poly.type
_entity_poly.pdbx_seq_one_letter_code
_entity_poly.pdbx_strand_id
1 'polypeptide(L)'
;PSVWNKEGYWQRERPLFDISKATKTFKIGIYTGRTWPETRNALFLLNLRLKRRFIVTAEEYKKPDPRGLFKLVHELKVNHAVFIGDSEDDRLTVLNYRKIFKLPFIDFIHVKDITYLKSFGLEKI
;
A
#
# COMPACT_ATOMS: atom_id res chain seq x y z
N PRO A 1 -36.20 -9.89 5.67
CA PRO A 1 -34.76 -9.70 5.38
C PRO A 1 -34.09 -11.03 5.04
N SER A 2 -33.62 -11.20 3.80
CA SER A 2 -32.85 -12.39 3.39
C SER A 2 -31.38 -12.21 3.77
N VAL A 3 -30.87 -13.06 4.67
CA VAL A 3 -29.45 -13.10 5.01
C VAL A 3 -28.70 -13.80 3.87
N TRP A 4 -27.70 -13.13 3.31
CA TRP A 4 -26.87 -13.72 2.26
C TRP A 4 -25.86 -14.68 2.91
N ASN A 5 -26.07 -15.99 2.71
CA ASN A 5 -25.33 -17.05 3.41
C ASN A 5 -24.27 -17.74 2.53
N LYS A 6 -23.77 -17.04 1.50
CA LYS A 6 -22.73 -17.55 0.59
C LYS A 6 -21.36 -17.02 0.99
N GLU A 7 -20.31 -17.75 0.61
CA GLU A 7 -18.93 -17.29 0.76
C GLU A 7 -18.71 -15.92 0.12
N GLY A 8 -17.92 -15.07 0.78
CA GLY A 8 -17.57 -13.76 0.26
C GLY A 8 -16.55 -13.86 -0.88
N TYR A 9 -16.79 -13.15 -1.97
CA TYR A 9 -15.90 -13.17 -3.15
C TYR A 9 -14.46 -12.71 -2.87
N TRP A 10 -14.22 -11.99 -1.77
CA TRP A 10 -12.87 -11.59 -1.34
C TRP A 10 -11.95 -12.80 -1.16
N GLN A 11 -12.50 -13.99 -0.82
CA GLN A 11 -11.72 -15.23 -0.66
C GLN A 11 -11.13 -15.72 -1.98
N ARG A 12 -11.58 -15.19 -3.12
CA ARG A 12 -11.06 -15.52 -4.46
C ARG A 12 -9.96 -14.57 -4.91
N GLU A 13 -9.67 -13.50 -4.16
CA GLU A 13 -8.54 -12.62 -4.45
C GLU A 13 -7.22 -13.41 -4.38
N ARG A 14 -6.29 -13.09 -5.29
CA ARG A 14 -4.98 -13.74 -5.37
C ARG A 14 -3.87 -12.72 -5.15
N PRO A 15 -2.91 -12.99 -4.25
CA PRO A 15 -1.66 -12.24 -4.19
C PRO A 15 -0.99 -12.16 -5.56
N LEU A 16 -0.55 -10.96 -5.95
CA LEU A 16 0.19 -10.77 -7.20
C LEU A 16 1.70 -10.95 -7.01
N PHE A 17 2.20 -10.68 -5.79
CA PHE A 17 3.61 -10.68 -5.48
C PHE A 17 3.86 -11.35 -4.13
N ASP A 18 4.97 -12.07 -4.02
CA ASP A 18 5.54 -12.44 -2.72
C ASP A 18 6.32 -11.25 -2.18
N ILE A 19 5.88 -10.76 -1.02
CA ILE A 19 6.46 -9.60 -0.34
C ILE A 19 7.35 -10.02 0.83
N SER A 20 7.51 -11.31 1.09
CA SER A 20 8.24 -11.85 2.24
C SER A 20 9.69 -11.36 2.29
N LYS A 21 10.39 -11.34 1.15
CA LYS A 21 11.75 -10.80 1.03
C LYS A 21 11.78 -9.30 1.32
N ALA A 22 10.87 -8.53 0.73
CA ALA A 22 10.78 -7.09 0.94
C ALA A 22 10.57 -6.73 2.42
N THR A 23 9.73 -7.46 3.15
CA THR A 23 9.45 -7.20 4.58
C THR A 23 10.64 -7.44 5.51
N LYS A 24 11.65 -8.22 5.09
CA LYS A 24 12.88 -8.46 5.86
C LYS A 24 13.88 -7.31 5.70
N THR A 25 13.82 -6.62 4.56
CA THR A 25 14.80 -5.59 4.18
C THR A 25 14.27 -4.17 4.41
N PHE A 26 12.97 -3.96 4.19
CA PHE A 26 12.37 -2.63 4.17
C PHE A 26 11.28 -2.49 5.24
N LYS A 27 11.12 -1.25 5.73
CA LYS A 27 9.93 -0.88 6.51
C LYS A 27 8.75 -0.71 5.55
N ILE A 28 7.68 -1.47 5.76
CA ILE A 28 6.52 -1.49 4.88
C ILE A 28 5.34 -0.73 5.51
N GLY A 29 4.71 0.13 4.72
CA GLY A 29 3.42 0.74 5.02
C GLY A 29 2.43 0.51 3.87
N ILE A 30 1.14 0.60 4.17
CA ILE A 30 0.06 0.46 3.18
C ILE A 30 -0.76 1.74 3.15
N TYR A 31 -0.96 2.31 1.96
CA TYR A 31 -1.96 3.33 1.70
C TYR A 31 -2.93 2.83 0.64
N THR A 32 -4.16 2.53 1.04
CA THR A 32 -5.16 1.88 0.18
C THR A 32 -6.49 2.60 0.16
N GLY A 33 -7.21 2.47 -0.96
CA GLY A 33 -8.60 2.88 -1.10
C GLY A 33 -9.60 1.92 -0.45
N ARG A 34 -9.12 0.79 0.09
CA ARG A 34 -9.94 -0.19 0.82
C ARG A 34 -10.34 0.33 2.20
N THR A 35 -11.47 -0.15 2.70
CA THR A 35 -11.87 -0.03 4.11
C THR A 35 -11.00 -0.91 5.01
N TRP A 36 -11.05 -0.72 6.33
CA TRP A 36 -10.33 -1.57 7.26
C TRP A 36 -10.70 -3.07 7.17
N PRO A 37 -11.98 -3.48 7.10
CA PRO A 37 -12.34 -4.89 6.92
C PRO A 37 -11.73 -5.51 5.66
N GLU A 38 -11.83 -4.83 4.51
CA GLU A 38 -11.25 -5.31 3.24
C GLU A 38 -9.72 -5.39 3.29
N THR A 39 -9.08 -4.41 3.95
CA THR A 39 -7.63 -4.38 4.12
C THR A 39 -7.15 -5.53 5.00
N ARG A 40 -7.89 -5.87 6.06
CA ARG A 40 -7.59 -7.04 6.89
C ARG A 40 -7.67 -8.34 6.11
N ASN A 41 -8.69 -8.49 5.26
CA ASN A 41 -8.85 -9.66 4.40
C ASN A 41 -7.67 -9.78 3.41
N ALA A 42 -7.24 -8.67 2.80
CA ALA A 42 -6.08 -8.64 1.91
C ALA A 42 -4.78 -9.04 2.63
N LEU A 43 -4.56 -8.49 3.83
CA LEU A 43 -3.40 -8.83 4.67
C LEU A 43 -3.38 -10.30 5.06
N PHE A 44 -4.55 -10.87 5.36
CA PHE A 44 -4.68 -12.30 5.66
C PHE A 44 -4.28 -13.15 4.46
N LEU A 45 -4.77 -12.85 3.25
CA LEU A 45 -4.41 -13.57 2.03
C LEU A 45 -2.92 -13.42 1.66
N LEU A 46 -2.33 -12.27 1.97
CA LEU A 46 -0.89 -12.02 1.79
C LEU A 46 -0.02 -12.65 2.89
N ASN A 47 -0.62 -13.25 3.92
CA ASN A 47 0.05 -13.67 5.15
C ASN A 47 0.95 -12.57 5.74
N LEU A 48 0.50 -11.31 5.65
CA LEU A 48 1.26 -10.14 6.05
C LEU A 48 0.75 -9.57 7.37
N ARG A 49 1.65 -9.39 8.33
CA ARG A 49 1.35 -8.76 9.62
C ARG A 49 2.03 -7.39 9.71
N LEU A 50 1.22 -6.33 9.75
CA LEU A 50 1.67 -4.95 9.96
C LEU A 50 0.96 -4.33 11.17
N LYS A 51 1.64 -3.41 11.85
CA LYS A 51 1.03 -2.61 12.92
C LYS A 51 -0.03 -1.68 12.32
N ARG A 52 -1.19 -1.51 12.98
CA ARG A 52 -2.31 -0.67 12.48
C ARG A 52 -1.89 0.73 12.05
N ARG A 53 -0.93 1.34 12.76
CA ARG A 53 -0.39 2.68 12.47
C ARG A 53 0.40 2.77 11.17
N PHE A 54 0.85 1.63 10.61
CA PHE A 54 1.52 1.55 9.30
C PHE A 54 0.54 1.30 8.15
N ILE A 55 -0.75 1.46 8.40
CA ILE A 55 -1.82 1.26 7.43
C ILE A 55 -2.68 2.51 7.43
N VAL A 56 -2.96 3.02 6.22
CA VAL A 56 -3.90 4.09 5.95
C VAL A 56 -4.97 3.56 5.00
N THR A 57 -6.21 3.58 5.45
CA THR A 57 -7.39 3.13 4.71
C THR A 57 -8.19 4.34 4.19
N ALA A 58 -9.15 4.08 3.30
CA ALA A 58 -10.04 5.11 2.75
C ALA A 58 -10.94 5.80 3.79
N GLU A 59 -11.06 5.21 4.98
CA GLU A 59 -11.77 5.79 6.12
C GLU A 59 -10.96 6.93 6.78
N GLU A 60 -9.64 6.91 6.65
CA GLU A 60 -8.74 7.93 7.23
C GLU A 60 -8.37 9.01 6.20
N TYR A 61 -7.88 8.58 5.03
CA TYR A 61 -7.50 9.46 3.93
C TYR A 61 -7.80 8.77 2.60
N LYS A 62 -8.21 9.55 1.59
CA LYS A 62 -8.43 9.05 0.24
C LYS A 62 -7.40 9.65 -0.70
N LYS A 63 -6.72 8.80 -1.47
CA LYS A 63 -5.89 9.25 -2.59
C LYS A 63 -6.74 10.12 -3.54
N PRO A 64 -6.23 11.24 -4.08
CA PRO A 64 -4.82 11.66 -4.09
C PRO A 64 -4.38 12.56 -2.92
N ASP A 65 -5.04 12.49 -1.76
CA ASP A 65 -4.64 13.24 -0.56
C ASP A 65 -3.27 12.77 -0.03
N PRO A 66 -2.24 13.64 0.02
CA PRO A 66 -0.90 13.25 0.44
C PRO A 66 -0.73 13.12 1.96
N ARG A 67 -1.73 13.54 2.77
CA ARG A 67 -1.64 13.47 4.25
C ARG A 67 -1.53 12.03 4.77
N GLY A 68 -2.14 11.07 4.07
CA GLY A 68 -1.98 9.64 4.37
C GLY A 68 -0.52 9.19 4.22
N LEU A 69 0.15 9.65 3.17
CA LEU A 69 1.56 9.35 2.93
C LEU A 69 2.47 10.04 3.95
N PHE A 70 2.17 11.28 4.32
CA PHE A 70 2.86 12.00 5.40
C PHE A 70 2.79 11.26 6.73
N LYS A 71 1.60 10.81 7.11
CA LYS A 71 1.40 9.98 8.31
C LYS A 71 2.29 8.74 8.26
N LEU A 72 2.28 7.98 7.16
CA LEU A 72 3.08 6.76 7.04
C LEU A 72 4.57 7.01 7.16
N VAL A 73 5.09 8.03 6.50
CA VAL A 73 6.52 8.38 6.58
C VAL A 73 6.93 8.69 8.01
N HIS A 74 6.13 9.48 8.73
CA HIS A 74 6.38 9.81 10.13
C HIS A 74 6.33 8.57 11.04
N GLU A 75 5.30 7.75 10.89
CA GLU A 75 5.12 6.51 11.68
C GLU A 75 6.23 5.49 11.43
N LEU A 76 6.66 5.34 10.17
CA LEU A 76 7.73 4.43 9.79
C LEU A 76 9.11 5.00 10.13
N LYS A 77 9.24 6.31 10.38
CA LYS A 77 10.50 7.02 10.64
C LYS A 77 11.52 6.73 9.52
N VAL A 78 11.17 7.13 8.31
CA VAL A 78 12.00 6.96 7.11
C VAL A 78 12.31 8.31 6.48
N ASN A 79 13.51 8.44 5.92
CA ASN A 79 13.97 9.66 5.26
C ASN A 79 13.98 9.54 3.73
N HIS A 80 13.71 8.34 3.22
CA HIS A 80 13.52 8.01 1.81
C HIS A 80 12.50 6.88 1.70
N ALA A 81 11.60 6.97 0.72
CA ALA A 81 10.58 5.95 0.51
C ALA A 81 10.29 5.74 -0.97
N VAL A 82 9.76 4.56 -1.29
CA VAL A 82 9.26 4.23 -2.62
C VAL A 82 7.79 3.89 -2.47
N PHE A 83 6.94 4.63 -3.18
CA PHE A 83 5.52 4.37 -3.29
C PHE A 83 5.25 3.51 -4.52
N ILE A 84 4.73 2.31 -4.30
CA ILE A 84 4.39 1.37 -5.37
C ILE A 84 2.88 1.40 -5.56
N GLY A 85 2.45 1.77 -6.76
CA GLY A 85 1.03 1.89 -7.10
C GLY A 85 0.76 1.53 -8.55
N ASP A 86 -0.52 1.42 -8.90
CA ASP A 86 -0.96 1.02 -10.24
C ASP A 86 -1.85 2.07 -10.92
N SER A 87 -2.32 3.06 -10.16
CA SER A 87 -3.27 4.06 -10.65
C SER A 87 -2.64 5.45 -10.77
N GLU A 88 -3.33 6.31 -11.51
CA GLU A 88 -2.97 7.72 -11.61
C GLU A 88 -3.13 8.45 -10.27
N ASP A 89 -4.11 8.06 -9.45
CA ASP A 89 -4.29 8.61 -8.09
C ASP A 89 -3.08 8.33 -7.20
N ASP A 90 -2.41 7.19 -7.36
CA ASP A 90 -1.16 6.89 -6.65
C ASP A 90 -0.05 7.86 -7.04
N ARG A 91 0.13 8.06 -8.36
CA ARG A 91 1.11 8.99 -8.90
C ARG A 91 0.84 10.41 -8.42
N LEU A 92 -0.42 10.86 -8.48
CA LEU A 92 -0.85 12.17 -8.00
C LEU A 92 -0.65 12.33 -6.49
N THR A 93 -0.87 11.29 -5.69
CA THR A 93 -0.59 11.30 -4.24
C THR A 93 0.87 11.65 -3.97
N VAL A 94 1.81 11.01 -4.68
CA VAL A 94 3.25 11.27 -4.54
C VAL A 94 3.61 12.68 -5.00
N LEU A 95 3.07 13.14 -6.13
CA LEU A 95 3.31 14.50 -6.62
C LEU A 95 2.78 15.56 -5.66
N ASN A 96 1.57 15.36 -5.13
CA ASN A 96 0.98 16.26 -4.14
C ASN A 96 1.81 16.28 -2.85
N TYR A 97 2.34 15.13 -2.42
CA TYR A 97 3.22 15.05 -1.25
C TYR A 97 4.47 15.92 -1.44
N ARG A 98 5.17 15.72 -2.57
CA ARG A 98 6.38 16.48 -2.92
C ARG A 98 6.09 17.98 -2.98
N LYS A 99 4.95 18.37 -3.56
CA LYS A 99 4.54 19.77 -3.70
C LYS A 99 4.19 20.42 -2.35
N ILE A 100 3.37 19.77 -1.52
CA ILE A 100 2.83 20.36 -0.29
C ILE A 100 3.87 20.38 0.82
N PHE A 101 4.58 19.26 1.03
CA PHE A 101 5.52 19.14 2.14
C PHE A 101 6.94 19.58 1.78
N LYS A 102 7.21 19.88 0.49
CA LYS A 102 8.55 20.25 -0.04
C LYS A 102 9.62 19.20 0.26
N LEU A 103 9.20 17.94 0.30
CA LEU A 103 10.05 16.79 0.62
C LEU A 103 10.09 15.86 -0.61
N PRO A 104 11.18 15.88 -1.41
CA PRO A 104 11.24 15.13 -2.66
C PRO A 104 11.51 13.63 -2.49
N PHE A 105 11.71 13.13 -1.27
CA PHE A 105 12.31 11.82 -1.00
C PHE A 105 11.41 10.59 -1.23
N ILE A 106 10.22 10.78 -1.79
CA ILE A 106 9.33 9.67 -2.12
C ILE A 106 9.29 9.48 -3.61
N ASP A 107 9.84 8.39 -4.11
CA ASP A 107 9.73 7.97 -5.50
C ASP A 107 8.43 7.23 -5.77
N PHE A 108 7.95 7.33 -7.01
CA PHE A 108 6.80 6.56 -7.48
C PHE A 108 7.27 5.50 -8.46
N ILE A 109 6.85 4.26 -8.23
CA ILE A 109 7.05 3.14 -9.15
C ILE A 109 5.69 2.57 -9.52
N HIS A 110 5.43 2.53 -10.82
CA HIS A 110 4.24 1.88 -11.33
C HIS A 110 4.42 0.36 -11.26
N VAL A 111 3.42 -0.37 -10.78
CA VAL A 111 3.43 -1.84 -10.67
C VAL A 111 3.74 -2.60 -11.98
N LYS A 112 3.59 -1.94 -13.15
CA LYS A 112 3.94 -2.52 -14.45
C LYS A 112 5.45 -2.57 -14.69
N ASP A 113 6.25 -1.84 -13.92
CA ASP A 113 7.70 -1.84 -14.00
C ASP A 113 8.31 -3.01 -13.22
N ILE A 114 8.16 -4.22 -13.79
CA ILE A 114 8.55 -5.48 -13.16
C ILE A 114 10.06 -5.51 -12.85
N THR A 115 10.89 -4.86 -13.66
CA THR A 115 12.34 -4.81 -13.46
C THR A 115 12.67 -4.11 -12.14
N TYR A 116 12.04 -2.96 -11.88
CA TYR A 116 12.20 -2.27 -10.60
C TYR A 116 11.58 -3.04 -9.44
N LEU A 117 10.42 -3.66 -9.59
CA LEU A 117 9.82 -4.44 -8.50
C LEU A 117 10.74 -5.56 -8.01
N LYS A 118 11.41 -6.26 -8.93
CA LYS A 118 12.39 -7.31 -8.58
C LYS A 118 13.55 -6.77 -7.75
N SER A 119 14.01 -5.53 -7.96
CA SER A 119 15.10 -4.94 -7.18
C SER A 119 14.72 -4.71 -5.71
N PHE A 120 13.43 -4.60 -5.40
CA PHE A 120 12.91 -4.57 -4.02
C PHE A 120 12.60 -5.95 -3.45
N GLY A 121 12.92 -7.03 -4.17
CA GLY A 121 12.59 -8.40 -3.77
C GLY A 121 11.10 -8.72 -3.88
N LEU A 122 10.35 -7.99 -4.72
CA LEU A 122 8.96 -8.29 -5.06
C LEU A 122 8.93 -9.20 -6.29
N GLU A 123 8.71 -10.49 -6.05
CA GLU A 123 8.65 -11.50 -7.10
C GLU A 123 7.19 -11.84 -7.39
N LYS A 124 6.82 -11.90 -8.67
CA LYS A 124 5.47 -12.28 -9.09
C LYS A 124 5.23 -13.76 -8.76
N ILE A 125 4.08 -14.08 -8.17
CA ILE A 125 3.66 -15.46 -7.85
C ILE A 125 3.01 -16.11 -9.07
#